data_AF-A0A1H7Z8E8-F1
#
_entry.id   AF-A0A1H7Z8E8-F1
#
_cell.length_a   1.000
_cell.length_b   1.000
_cell.length_c   1.000
_cell.angle_alpha   90.00
_cell.angle_beta   90.00
_cell.angle_gamma   90.00
#
_symmetry.space_group_name_H-M   'P 1'
#
loop_
_entity.id
_entity.type
_entity.pdbx_description
1 polymer ?
#
loop_
_entity_poly.entity_id
_entity_poly.type
_entity_poly.pdbx_seq_one_letter_code
_entity_poly.pdbx_strand_id
1 'polypeptide(L)'
;MISAIFRTIFGAVFGVICALVLSPALAAFQTEGSSAPAIVMLIIVAGVAALGFFAPTIRRALGRGFLLLGISFFALPVSTLLLSGRAASEVVSASAQGDQAAAAIGAGLGAALMTGAGTFFGVIFGIIFTILGLVLALGGRREVIVVQK
;
A
#
# COMPACT_ATOMS: atom_id res chain seq x y z
N MET A 1 28.32 10.25 -4.37
CA MET A 1 27.92 8.82 -4.41
C MET A 1 27.31 8.33 -3.10
N ILE A 2 27.93 8.55 -1.93
CA ILE A 2 27.39 8.12 -0.61
C ILE A 2 25.95 8.62 -0.36
N SER A 3 25.64 9.87 -0.72
CA SER A 3 24.29 10.45 -0.57
C SER A 3 23.22 9.82 -1.48
N ALA A 4 23.61 9.16 -2.58
CA ALA A 4 22.68 8.47 -3.47
C ALA A 4 22.34 7.07 -2.94
N ILE A 5 23.35 6.35 -2.43
CA ILE A 5 23.19 5.01 -1.84
C ILE A 5 22.21 5.05 -0.65
N PHE A 6 22.39 6.02 0.25
CA PHE A 6 21.46 6.18 1.38
C PHE A 6 20.01 6.43 0.94
N ARG A 7 19.79 7.20 -0.14
CA ARG A 7 18.44 7.47 -0.66
C ARG A 7 17.79 6.21 -1.25
N THR A 8 18.57 5.39 -1.94
CA THR A 8 18.09 4.11 -2.49
C THR A 8 17.76 3.12 -1.38
N ILE A 9 18.55 3.06 -0.31
CA ILE A 9 18.26 2.21 0.86
C ILE A 9 16.93 2.62 1.50
N PHE A 10 16.73 3.91 1.77
CA PHE A 10 15.45 4.39 2.31
C PHE A 10 14.29 4.08 1.34
N GLY A 11 14.45 4.35 0.04
CA GLY A 11 13.46 3.99 -0.97
C GLY A 11 13.12 2.49 -0.99
N ALA A 12 14.12 1.62 -0.85
CA ALA A 12 13.92 0.18 -0.77
C ALA A 12 13.15 -0.23 0.50
N VAL A 13 13.48 0.32 1.66
CA VAL A 13 12.75 0.07 2.92
C VAL A 13 11.28 0.48 2.78
N PHE A 14 11.01 1.69 2.28
CA PHE A 14 9.64 2.14 2.03
C PHE A 14 8.92 1.26 0.99
N GLY A 15 9.63 0.82 -0.05
CA GLY A 15 9.09 -0.10 -1.05
C GLY A 15 8.67 -1.44 -0.45
N VAL A 16 9.50 -2.01 0.43
CA VAL A 16 9.19 -3.26 1.15
C VAL A 16 7.95 -3.08 2.02
N ILE A 17 7.84 -1.96 2.75
CA ILE A 17 6.67 -1.69 3.60
C ILE A 17 5.40 -1.52 2.73
N CYS A 18 5.46 -0.80 1.61
CA CYS A 18 4.33 -0.70 0.67
C CYS A 18 3.90 -2.07 0.15
N ALA A 19 4.86 -2.92 -0.21
CA ALA A 19 4.60 -4.28 -0.67
C ALA A 19 3.93 -5.15 0.41
N LEU A 20 4.36 -5.03 1.67
CA LEU A 20 3.72 -5.72 2.79
C LEU A 20 2.29 -5.23 3.04
N VAL A 21 2.06 -3.92 2.93
CA VAL A 21 0.75 -3.30 3.08
C VAL A 21 -0.22 -3.75 1.97
N LEU A 22 0.29 -3.94 0.75
CA LEU A 22 -0.47 -4.45 -0.40
C LEU A 22 -0.54 -5.98 -0.48
N SER A 23 0.03 -6.69 0.49
CA SER A 23 -0.01 -8.16 0.53
C SER A 23 -1.41 -8.77 0.44
N PRO A 24 -2.49 -8.17 1.00
CA PRO A 24 -3.82 -8.74 0.85
C PRO A 24 -4.31 -8.76 -0.61
N ALA A 25 -4.01 -7.71 -1.38
CA ALA A 25 -4.34 -7.68 -2.80
C ALA A 25 -3.54 -8.72 -3.57
N LEU A 26 -2.24 -8.87 -3.26
CA LEU A 26 -1.38 -9.88 -3.90
C LEU A 26 -1.89 -11.31 -3.62
N ALA A 27 -2.32 -11.59 -2.38
CA ALA A 27 -2.95 -12.85 -2.02
C ALA A 27 -4.27 -13.07 -2.77
N ALA A 28 -5.08 -12.03 -2.95
CA ALA A 28 -6.35 -12.13 -3.67
C ALA A 28 -6.16 -12.56 -5.15
N PHE A 29 -5.07 -12.14 -5.79
CA PHE A 29 -4.72 -12.50 -7.16
C PHE A 29 -3.80 -13.72 -7.30
N GLN A 30 -3.47 -14.39 -6.19
CA GLN A 30 -2.64 -15.59 -6.26
C GLN A 30 -3.41 -16.73 -6.95
N THR A 31 -2.87 -17.20 -8.06
CA THR A 31 -3.32 -18.43 -8.74
C THR A 31 -2.28 -19.51 -8.49
N GLU A 32 -2.70 -20.73 -8.21
CA GLU A 32 -1.79 -21.86 -8.00
C GLU A 32 -0.83 -22.02 -9.20
N GLY A 33 0.47 -22.12 -8.91
CA GLY A 33 1.52 -22.23 -9.93
C GLY A 33 2.04 -20.91 -10.53
N SER A 34 1.47 -19.76 -10.17
CA SER A 34 1.89 -18.46 -10.71
C SER A 34 2.95 -17.75 -9.85
N SER A 35 4.06 -17.36 -10.47
CA SER A 35 5.07 -16.46 -9.85
C SER A 35 4.67 -14.97 -9.92
N ALA A 36 3.50 -14.64 -10.47
CA ALA A 36 3.03 -13.27 -10.65
C ALA A 36 3.04 -12.41 -9.36
N PRO A 37 2.56 -12.88 -8.18
CA PRO A 37 2.54 -12.02 -6.99
C PRO A 37 3.95 -11.66 -6.50
N ALA A 38 4.92 -12.55 -6.63
CA ALA A 38 6.32 -12.26 -6.30
C ALA A 38 6.92 -11.23 -7.26
N ILE A 39 6.62 -11.32 -8.56
CA ILE A 39 7.08 -10.37 -9.58
C ILE A 39 6.46 -8.99 -9.35
N VAL A 40 5.15 -8.91 -9.08
CA VAL A 40 4.46 -7.63 -8.79
C VAL A 40 5.02 -6.98 -7.53
N MET A 41 5.29 -7.77 -6.48
CA MET A 41 5.94 -7.28 -5.26
C MET A 41 7.33 -6.67 -5.57
N LEU A 42 8.13 -7.36 -6.39
CA LEU A 42 9.45 -6.90 -6.82
C LEU A 42 9.36 -5.62 -7.66
N ILE A 43 8.38 -5.51 -8.56
CA ILE A 43 8.12 -4.30 -9.36
C ILE A 43 7.74 -3.11 -8.46
N ILE A 44 6.89 -3.31 -7.45
CA ILE A 44 6.51 -2.26 -6.50
C ILE A 44 7.75 -1.78 -5.73
N VAL A 45 8.54 -2.70 -5.18
CA VAL A 45 9.76 -2.38 -4.43
C VAL A 45 10.77 -1.65 -5.34
N ALA A 46 11.00 -2.15 -6.55
CA ALA A 46 11.93 -1.56 -7.51
C ALA A 46 11.46 -0.17 -7.98
N GLY A 47 10.15 0.02 -8.20
CA GLY A 47 9.55 1.30 -8.57
C GLY A 47 9.72 2.36 -7.48
N VAL A 48 9.43 2.01 -6.22
CA VAL A 48 9.62 2.91 -5.07
C VAL A 48 11.10 3.21 -4.84
N ALA A 49 11.99 2.21 -4.98
CA ALA A 49 13.43 2.40 -4.87
C ALA A 49 13.99 3.30 -5.99
N ALA A 50 13.51 3.15 -7.23
CA ALA A 50 13.87 4.02 -8.35
C ALA A 50 13.40 5.47 -8.12
N LEU A 51 12.19 5.67 -7.60
CA LEU A 51 11.67 7.00 -7.25
C LEU A 51 12.50 7.67 -6.13
N GLY A 52 13.07 6.88 -5.22
CA GLY A 52 14.04 7.32 -4.22
C GLY A 52 15.39 7.71 -4.83
N PHE A 53 15.87 6.97 -5.83
CA PHE A 53 17.11 7.26 -6.55
C PHE A 53 17.04 8.56 -7.36
N PHE A 54 15.92 8.82 -8.05
CA PHE A 54 15.72 10.04 -8.84
C PHE A 54 15.41 11.30 -8.01
N ALA A 55 15.37 11.20 -6.67
CA ALA A 55 15.11 12.36 -5.82
C ALA A 55 16.39 13.21 -5.64
N PRO A 56 16.34 14.54 -5.92
CA PRO A 56 17.52 15.41 -5.87
C PRO A 56 18.02 15.69 -4.44
N THR A 57 17.18 15.49 -3.41
CA THR A 57 17.54 15.66 -1.99
C THR A 57 16.96 14.54 -1.11
N ILE A 58 17.62 14.24 0.01
CA ILE A 58 17.19 13.21 0.99
C ILE A 58 15.78 13.52 1.52
N ARG A 59 15.50 14.80 1.81
CA ARG A 59 14.19 15.26 2.28
C ARG A 59 13.08 15.00 1.26
N ARG A 60 13.34 15.19 -0.04
CA ARG A 60 12.38 14.86 -1.11
C ARG A 60 12.24 13.36 -1.34
N ALA A 61 13.30 12.57 -1.16
CA ALA A 61 13.25 11.11 -1.24
C ALA A 61 12.33 10.52 -0.16
N LEU A 62 12.49 10.97 1.09
CA LEU A 62 11.63 10.59 2.21
C LEU A 62 10.18 11.05 2.02
N GLY A 63 9.96 12.30 1.57
CA GLY A 63 8.61 12.79 1.29
C GLY A 63 7.87 11.95 0.24
N ARG A 64 8.56 11.55 -0.85
CA ARG A 64 7.99 10.65 -1.86
C ARG A 64 7.71 9.25 -1.30
N GLY A 65 8.60 8.71 -0.47
CA GLY A 65 8.40 7.43 0.21
C GLY A 65 7.15 7.42 1.09
N PHE A 66 6.97 8.45 1.93
CA PHE A 66 5.79 8.60 2.78
C PHE A 66 4.49 8.84 2.00
N LEU A 67 4.54 9.57 0.88
CA LEU A 67 3.39 9.73 -0.02
C LEU A 67 2.96 8.39 -0.63
N LEU A 68 3.91 7.60 -1.12
CA LEU A 68 3.61 6.28 -1.69
C LEU A 68 3.11 5.31 -0.63
N LEU A 69 3.67 5.39 0.58
CA LEU A 69 3.18 4.64 1.73
C LEU A 69 1.74 5.02 2.06
N GLY A 70 1.43 6.33 2.13
CA GLY A 70 0.08 6.84 2.37
C GLY A 70 -0.93 6.35 1.33
N ILE A 71 -0.58 6.39 0.05
CA ILE A 71 -1.41 5.85 -1.03
C ILE A 71 -1.61 4.34 -0.87
N SER A 72 -0.57 3.61 -0.49
CA SER A 72 -0.67 2.16 -0.26
C SER A 72 -1.59 1.82 0.92
N PHE A 73 -1.55 2.61 1.99
CA PHE A 73 -2.48 2.49 3.11
C PHE A 73 -3.91 2.90 2.74
N PHE A 74 -4.11 3.87 1.85
CA PHE A 74 -5.44 4.14 1.30
C PHE A 74 -5.94 3.03 0.37
N ALA A 75 -5.06 2.22 -0.21
CA ALA A 75 -5.40 1.06 -1.02
C ALA A 75 -5.67 -0.22 -0.20
N LEU A 76 -5.28 -0.27 1.08
CA LEU A 76 -5.56 -1.39 1.98
C LEU A 76 -7.04 -1.80 2.04
N PRO A 77 -8.02 -0.87 2.18
CA PRO A 77 -9.42 -1.24 2.30
C PRO A 77 -9.94 -1.95 1.06
N VAL A 78 -9.50 -1.51 -0.12
CA VAL A 78 -9.80 -2.16 -1.40
C VAL A 78 -9.12 -3.53 -1.47
N SER A 79 -7.87 -3.61 -1.01
CA SER A 79 -7.09 -4.85 -1.00
C SER A 79 -7.70 -5.92 -0.09
N THR A 80 -8.14 -5.54 1.11
CA THR A 80 -8.80 -6.44 2.06
C THR A 80 -10.19 -6.83 1.57
N LEU A 81 -10.94 -5.91 0.95
CA LEU A 81 -12.22 -6.22 0.33
C LEU A 81 -12.07 -7.29 -0.76
N LEU A 82 -11.08 -7.17 -1.65
CA LEU A 82 -10.82 -8.15 -2.70
C LEU A 82 -10.47 -9.53 -2.14
N LEU A 83 -9.58 -9.57 -1.15
CA LEU A 83 -9.17 -10.83 -0.51
C LEU A 83 -10.34 -11.49 0.23
N SER A 84 -11.07 -10.70 1.03
CA SER A 84 -12.24 -11.19 1.78
C SER A 84 -13.36 -11.64 0.85
N GLY A 85 -13.59 -10.97 -0.28
CA GLY A 85 -14.56 -11.39 -1.28
C GLY A 85 -14.18 -12.75 -1.91
N ARG A 86 -12.91 -12.91 -2.29
CA ARG A 86 -12.43 -14.17 -2.87
C ARG A 86 -12.49 -15.32 -1.87
N ALA A 87 -12.05 -15.10 -0.63
CA ALA A 87 -12.16 -16.08 0.44
C ALA A 87 -13.62 -16.44 0.77
N ALA A 88 -14.53 -15.46 0.75
CA ALA A 88 -15.95 -15.71 0.98
C ALA A 88 -16.55 -16.60 -0.12
N SER A 89 -16.19 -16.37 -1.39
CA SER A 89 -16.63 -17.24 -2.50
C SER A 89 -16.11 -18.67 -2.35
N GLU A 90 -14.87 -18.86 -1.89
CA GLU A 90 -14.29 -20.19 -1.63
C GLU A 90 -15.02 -20.91 -0.49
N VAL A 91 -15.33 -20.23 0.61
CA VAL A 91 -16.07 -20.82 1.75
C VAL A 91 -17.48 -21.24 1.34
N VAL A 92 -18.20 -20.40 0.58
CA VAL A 92 -19.56 -20.71 0.13
C VAL A 92 -19.57 -21.87 -0.86
N SER A 93 -18.61 -21.91 -1.79
CA SER A 93 -18.51 -22.99 -2.79
C SER A 93 -18.06 -24.33 -2.21
N ALA A 94 -17.28 -24.32 -1.13
CA ALA A 94 -16.84 -25.53 -0.42
C ALA A 94 -17.90 -26.10 0.56
N SER A 95 -19.00 -25.37 0.80
CA SER A 95 -20.03 -25.78 1.75
C SER A 95 -21.01 -26.79 1.18
N ALA A 96 -21.49 -27.71 2.03
CA ALA A 96 -22.46 -28.74 1.63
C ALA A 96 -23.79 -28.15 1.12
N GLN A 97 -24.47 -28.87 0.22
CA GLN A 97 -25.80 -28.51 -0.27
C GLN A 97 -26.80 -28.52 0.89
N GLY A 98 -27.11 -27.34 1.42
CA GLY A 98 -27.95 -27.14 2.61
C GLY A 98 -27.39 -26.06 3.54
N ASP A 99 -26.07 -25.99 3.71
CA ASP A 99 -25.40 -25.06 4.63
C ASP A 99 -24.86 -23.79 3.95
N GLN A 100 -25.01 -23.68 2.63
CA GLN A 100 -24.52 -22.53 1.83
C GLN A 100 -25.06 -21.18 2.32
N ALA A 101 -26.29 -21.12 2.82
CA ALA A 101 -26.87 -19.89 3.35
C ALA A 101 -26.18 -19.44 4.65
N ALA A 102 -25.92 -20.37 5.57
CA ALA A 102 -25.20 -20.09 6.81
C ALA A 102 -23.74 -19.71 6.52
N ALA A 103 -23.09 -20.42 5.60
CA ALA A 103 -21.75 -20.13 5.14
C ALA A 103 -21.63 -18.74 4.48
N ALA A 104 -22.60 -18.34 3.66
CA ALA A 104 -22.63 -17.03 3.03
C ALA A 104 -22.79 -15.89 4.04
N ILE A 105 -23.65 -16.08 5.05
CA ILE A 105 -23.83 -15.09 6.12
C ILE A 105 -22.55 -14.96 6.96
N GLY A 106 -21.95 -16.08 7.36
CA GLY A 106 -20.71 -16.10 8.13
C GLY A 106 -19.55 -15.47 7.37
N ALA A 107 -19.38 -15.82 6.09
CA ALA A 107 -18.37 -15.26 5.21
C ALA A 107 -18.59 -13.75 4.96
N GLY A 108 -19.84 -13.32 4.79
CA GLY A 108 -20.20 -11.91 4.63
C GLY A 108 -19.88 -11.08 5.87
N LEU A 109 -20.20 -11.58 7.06
CA LEU A 109 -19.86 -10.92 8.33
C LEU A 109 -18.34 -10.86 8.55
N GLY A 110 -17.63 -11.95 8.29
CA GLY A 110 -16.17 -11.99 8.36
C GLY A 110 -15.52 -11.00 7.40
N ALA A 111 -16.01 -10.94 6.16
CA ALA A 111 -15.54 -9.99 5.14
C ALA A 111 -15.79 -8.54 5.55
N ALA A 112 -16.97 -8.24 6.11
CA ALA A 112 -17.31 -6.91 6.60
C ALA A 112 -16.38 -6.47 7.75
N LEU A 113 -16.09 -7.36 8.69
CA LEU A 113 -15.16 -7.07 9.80
C LEU A 113 -13.73 -6.83 9.31
N MET A 114 -13.23 -7.67 8.40
CA MET A 114 -11.87 -7.53 7.85
C MET A 114 -11.74 -6.28 6.98
N THR A 115 -12.75 -5.98 6.17
CA THR A 115 -12.78 -4.74 5.36
C THR A 115 -12.90 -3.52 6.28
N GLY A 116 -13.71 -3.59 7.32
CA GLY A 116 -13.86 -2.53 8.33
C GLY A 116 -12.55 -2.22 9.05
N ALA A 117 -11.85 -3.24 9.53
CA ALA A 117 -10.53 -3.09 10.12
C ALA A 117 -9.51 -2.51 9.13
N GLY A 118 -9.49 -3.03 7.89
CA GLY A 118 -8.66 -2.51 6.80
C GLY A 118 -8.94 -1.04 6.49
N THR A 119 -10.20 -0.64 6.53
CA THR A 119 -10.65 0.76 6.34
C THR A 119 -10.18 1.65 7.47
N PHE A 120 -10.38 1.23 8.72
CA PHE A 120 -10.00 2.00 9.89
C PHE A 120 -8.49 2.28 9.91
N PHE A 121 -7.67 1.24 9.82
CA PHE A 121 -6.21 1.40 9.81
C PHE A 121 -5.72 2.07 8.53
N GLY A 122 -6.27 1.69 7.37
CA GLY A 122 -5.90 2.26 6.08
C GLY A 122 -6.12 3.76 6.00
N VAL A 123 -7.26 4.26 6.47
CA VAL A 123 -7.56 5.70 6.47
C VAL A 123 -6.70 6.45 7.49
N ILE A 124 -6.57 5.95 8.73
CA ILE A 124 -5.80 6.64 9.77
C ILE A 124 -4.33 6.74 9.37
N PHE A 125 -3.69 5.62 9.05
CA PHE A 125 -2.29 5.62 8.65
C PHE A 125 -2.10 6.29 7.28
N GLY A 126 -3.04 6.11 6.36
CA GLY A 126 -3.03 6.78 5.05
C GLY A 126 -2.98 8.30 5.19
N ILE A 127 -3.83 8.89 6.03
CA ILE A 127 -3.84 10.34 6.31
C ILE A 127 -2.51 10.76 6.93
N ILE A 128 -2.06 10.09 8.00
CA ILE A 128 -0.82 10.44 8.71
C ILE A 128 0.37 10.45 7.75
N PHE A 129 0.56 9.37 6.99
CA PHE A 129 1.68 9.26 6.05
C PHE A 129 1.57 10.22 4.88
N THR A 130 0.36 10.50 4.40
CA THR A 130 0.13 11.51 3.35
C THR A 130 0.51 12.91 3.84
N ILE A 131 0.11 13.29 5.06
CA ILE A 131 0.47 14.58 5.66
C ILE A 131 2.00 14.69 5.82
N LEU A 132 2.64 13.67 6.41
CA LEU A 132 4.10 13.65 6.57
C LEU A 132 4.81 13.72 5.21
N GLY A 133 4.32 13.00 4.22
CA GLY A 133 4.82 13.01 2.85
C GLY A 133 4.72 14.39 2.19
N LEU A 134 3.56 15.05 2.30
CA LEU A 134 3.33 16.41 1.80
C LEU A 134 4.25 17.43 2.48
N VAL A 135 4.34 17.40 3.81
CA VAL A 135 5.19 18.31 4.60
C VAL A 135 6.66 18.16 4.21
N LEU A 136 7.16 16.94 4.04
CA LEU A 136 8.53 16.67 3.66
C LEU A 136 8.81 17.00 2.17
N ALA A 137 7.84 16.76 1.28
CA ALA A 137 7.98 17.05 -0.14
C ALA A 137 7.93 18.56 -0.45
N LEU A 138 7.02 19.29 0.20
CA LEU A 138 6.73 20.71 -0.09
C LEU A 138 7.47 21.69 0.83
N GLY A 139 7.81 21.31 2.07
CA GLY A 139 8.35 22.22 3.10
C GLY A 139 9.75 22.80 2.84
N GLY A 140 10.29 22.69 1.63
CA GLY A 140 11.60 23.24 1.23
C GLY A 140 11.55 24.41 0.25
N ARG A 141 10.39 24.77 -0.32
CA ARG A 141 10.25 25.93 -1.20
C ARG A 141 9.96 27.19 -0.38
N ARG A 142 11.01 27.85 0.10
CA ARG A 142 10.91 29.27 0.45
C ARG A 142 11.00 30.05 -0.87
N GLU A 143 9.86 30.28 -1.52
CA GLU A 143 9.80 31.24 -2.62
C GLU A 143 9.93 32.65 -2.01
N VAL A 144 11.16 33.17 -2.00
CA VAL A 144 11.41 34.57 -1.68
C VAL A 144 10.97 35.36 -2.90
N ILE A 145 9.78 35.94 -2.84
CA ILE A 145 9.30 36.87 -3.86
C ILE A 145 10.13 38.14 -3.70
N VAL A 146 11.15 38.29 -4.55
CA VAL A 146 11.91 39.53 -4.64
C VAL A 146 11.06 40.51 -5.45
N VAL A 147 10.36 41.40 -4.75
CA VAL A 147 9.70 42.54 -5.38
C VAL A 147 10.79 43.53 -5.77
N GLN A 148 11.12 43.60 -7.05
CA GLN A 148 11.91 44.72 -7.58
C GLN A 148 11.05 45.98 -7.49
N LYS A 149 11.55 47.00 -6.79
CA LYS A 149 10.98 48.35 -6.77
C LYS A 149 11.33 49.09 -8.06
#